data_AF-A0A917ZNG4-F1
#
_entry.id   AF-A0A917ZNG4-F1
#
_cell.length_a   1.000
_cell.length_b   1.000
_cell.length_c   1.000
_cell.angle_alpha   90.00
_cell.angle_beta   90.00
_cell.angle_gamma   90.00
#
_symmetry.space_group_name_H-M   'P 1'
#
loop_
_entity.id
_entity.type
_entity.pdbx_description
1 polymer ?
#
loop_
_entity_poly.entity_id
_entity_poly.type
_entity_poly.pdbx_seq_one_letter_code
_entity_poly.pdbx_strand_id
1 'polypeptide(L)'
;MNALTAVRETVDAPAANRRRAVLALARFEAGRLLLHPLVFTAAVVYSVWLLWPGGSPQESFPVLQDMDRETQIGLELIGLAALVGANGAVLRSRRHGTEAHFGTLVLRPWQRTCAHLLSLVPLVLLTAAVVAAQLVRALTRPGVVGHASVNELATGPALVLLFAVVGVLLGRVFRSSFAAPLAVVVVIALTFVFGVGASGAEGFRRLSPLAFDEGGMPLPSHLMGRPAGWHLLYLAGLVTLTGAGAVLVSGGRSAAVKATAFGALAVCSVGAVLQSLGPSDALRAAREEATDRPSSMQECHRRGPTTYCAFPEFTPWTDEWDTVVRGVRGLAPDGVKERRLYVRQRVFATDGPSGPGSGTRPAVPSGLHWAEDDRAAGTPDAIAAGTAWGGGEKEIALAAAVAHQLVMGHGPRASSAVMCDGRGVLVFWLATQATEHTEGGLHSILAHSFGGGASIPSPADGLSAGLVLRDHEYAVVRALLDRPRAEAGARVKAEWGQLTAEGVSTERAAELLGVKAPPLTDDDRQWGCQ
;
A
#
# COMPACT_ATOMS: atom_id res chain seq x y z
N MET A 1 -11.69 61.94 47.97
CA MET A 1 -11.90 60.70 47.18
C MET A 1 -11.79 61.08 45.71
N ASN A 2 -10.58 61.01 45.14
CA ASN A 2 -10.32 61.39 43.75
C ASN A 2 -10.33 60.14 42.86
N ALA A 3 -11.19 60.15 41.84
CA ALA A 3 -11.24 59.14 40.81
C ALA A 3 -10.08 59.36 39.82
N LEU A 4 -9.10 58.46 39.82
CA LEU A 4 -8.10 58.36 38.77
C LEU A 4 -8.73 57.66 37.56
N THR A 5 -9.19 58.45 36.59
CA THR A 5 -9.54 57.96 35.25
C THR A 5 -8.24 57.73 34.49
N ALA A 6 -7.74 56.49 34.50
CA ALA A 6 -6.58 56.12 33.70
C ALA A 6 -6.97 56.08 32.21
N VAL A 7 -6.62 57.13 31.48
CA VAL A 7 -6.62 57.13 30.02
C VAL A 7 -5.55 56.14 29.56
N ARG A 8 -5.98 54.97 29.09
CA ARG A 8 -5.10 53.96 28.53
C ARG A 8 -4.81 54.32 27.07
N GLU A 9 -3.84 55.20 26.86
CA GLU A 9 -3.26 55.42 25.53
C GLU A 9 -2.61 54.12 25.05
N THR A 10 -3.28 53.42 24.13
CA THR A 10 -2.65 52.32 23.39
C THR A 10 -1.74 52.92 22.33
N VAL A 11 -0.43 52.95 22.59
CA VAL A 11 0.58 53.31 21.59
C VAL A 11 0.51 52.29 20.44
N ASP A 12 -0.01 52.72 19.28
CA ASP A 12 -0.09 51.89 18.08
C ASP A 12 1.31 51.76 17.45
N ALA A 13 2.02 50.65 17.74
CA ALA A 13 3.30 50.38 17.10
C ALA A 13 3.15 50.27 15.55
N PRO A 14 4.14 50.72 14.76
CA PRO A 14 4.10 50.66 13.29
C PRO A 14 3.83 49.24 12.76
N ALA A 15 3.10 49.13 11.64
CA ALA A 15 2.70 47.85 11.05
C ALA A 15 3.88 46.90 10.74
N ALA A 16 5.04 47.45 10.36
CA ALA A 16 6.29 46.71 10.15
C ALA A 16 6.80 46.02 11.43
N ASN A 17 6.67 46.67 12.59
CA ASN A 17 7.09 46.10 13.88
C ASN A 17 6.16 44.96 14.32
N ARG A 18 4.86 45.03 13.97
CA ARG A 18 3.89 43.96 14.26
C ARG A 18 4.16 42.69 13.46
N ARG A 19 4.47 42.81 12.15
CA ARG A 19 4.80 41.65 11.30
C ARG A 19 6.05 40.94 11.80
N ARG A 20 7.10 41.69 12.16
CA ARG A 20 8.33 41.13 12.75
C ARG A 20 8.06 40.41 14.06
N ALA A 21 7.23 40.96 14.93
CA ALA A 21 6.85 40.32 16.19
C ALA A 21 6.07 39.01 15.99
N VAL A 22 5.15 38.95 15.01
CA VAL A 22 4.44 37.71 14.64
C VAL A 22 5.42 36.64 14.12
N LEU A 23 6.34 37.01 13.22
CA LEU A 23 7.33 36.08 12.68
C LEU A 23 8.33 35.60 13.74
N ALA A 24 8.76 36.47 14.65
CA ALA A 24 9.64 36.10 15.75
C ALA A 24 8.96 35.08 16.69
N LEU A 25 7.69 35.32 17.03
CA LEU A 25 6.90 34.36 17.82
C LEU A 25 6.70 33.05 17.05
N ALA A 26 6.38 33.12 15.76
CA ALA A 26 6.20 31.93 14.92
C ALA A 26 7.48 31.07 14.88
N ARG A 27 8.65 31.69 14.70
CA ARG A 27 9.96 31.01 14.71
C ARG A 27 10.25 30.34 16.06
N PHE A 28 9.96 31.04 17.16
CA PHE A 28 10.14 30.50 18.50
C PHE A 28 9.23 29.30 18.77
N GLU A 29 7.95 29.41 18.42
CA GLU A 29 6.99 28.31 18.57
C GLU A 29 7.29 27.13 17.65
N ALA A 30 7.81 27.38 16.44
CA ALA A 30 8.18 26.32 15.51
C ALA A 30 9.29 25.44 16.09
N GLY A 31 10.35 26.05 16.63
CA GLY A 31 11.43 25.30 17.29
C GLY A 31 10.92 24.47 18.47
N ARG A 32 9.99 25.02 19.26
CA ARG A 32 9.37 24.28 20.38
C ARG A 32 8.44 23.16 19.92
N LEU A 33 7.72 23.34 18.81
CA LEU A 33 6.85 22.31 18.26
C LEU A 33 7.67 21.13 17.73
N LEU A 34 8.74 21.41 16.97
CA LEU A 34 9.65 20.37 16.46
C LEU A 34 10.33 19.58 17.58
N LEU A 35 10.67 20.25 18.69
CA LEU A 35 11.28 19.63 19.86
C LEU A 35 10.24 19.17 20.91
N HIS A 36 8.95 19.23 20.59
CA HIS A 36 7.92 18.74 21.51
C HIS A 36 8.10 17.22 21.66
N PRO A 37 8.15 16.66 22.89
CA PRO A 37 8.48 15.24 23.09
C PRO A 37 7.66 14.29 22.23
N LEU A 38 6.34 14.52 22.13
CA LEU A 38 5.47 13.68 21.28
C LEU A 38 5.79 13.79 19.78
N VAL A 39 6.05 15.00 19.27
CA VAL A 39 6.33 15.23 17.83
C VAL A 39 7.69 14.64 17.49
N PHE A 40 8.69 14.88 18.33
CA PHE A 40 10.02 14.32 18.18
C PHE A 40 9.98 12.79 18.23
N THR A 41 9.33 12.19 19.23
CA THR A 41 9.20 10.74 19.32
C THR A 41 8.46 10.16 18.12
N ALA A 42 7.34 10.76 17.69
CA ALA A 42 6.63 10.30 16.49
C ALA A 42 7.50 10.36 15.24
N ALA A 43 8.25 11.44 15.05
CA ALA A 43 9.17 11.59 13.92
C ALA A 43 10.32 10.57 13.97
N VAL A 44 10.89 10.32 15.15
CA VAL A 44 11.94 9.31 15.34
C VAL A 44 11.40 7.91 15.10
N VAL A 45 10.26 7.54 15.69
CA VAL A 45 9.62 6.23 15.49
C VAL A 45 9.32 6.00 14.03
N TYR A 46 8.73 6.99 13.34
CA TYR A 46 8.47 6.88 11.91
C TYR A 46 9.76 6.75 11.10
N SER A 47 10.79 7.54 11.41
CA SER A 47 12.09 7.45 10.72
C SER A 47 12.78 6.11 10.96
N VAL A 48 12.72 5.58 12.18
CA VAL A 48 13.25 4.26 12.52
C VAL A 48 12.50 3.18 11.76
N TRP A 49 11.16 3.24 11.72
CA TRP A 49 10.34 2.31 10.95
C TRP A 49 10.70 2.33 9.45
N LEU A 50 10.86 3.52 8.85
CA LEU A 50 11.27 3.67 7.45
C LEU A 50 12.66 3.12 7.17
N LEU A 51 13.60 3.28 8.11
CA LEU A 51 14.98 2.83 7.96
C LEU A 51 15.19 1.40 8.45
N TRP A 52 14.17 0.78 9.04
CA TRP A 52 14.27 -0.56 9.58
C TRP A 52 14.58 -1.54 8.45
N PRO A 53 15.69 -2.29 8.52
CA PRO A 53 16.07 -3.24 7.45
C PRO A 53 15.11 -4.43 7.31
N GLY A 54 14.21 -4.62 8.28
CA GLY A 54 13.25 -5.72 8.30
C GLY A 54 12.01 -5.53 7.44
N GLY A 55 12.06 -4.68 6.41
CA GLY A 55 11.07 -4.72 5.35
C GLY A 55 11.04 -6.12 4.75
N SER A 56 9.86 -6.65 4.50
CA SER A 56 9.77 -7.99 3.94
C SER A 56 10.43 -8.02 2.56
N PRO A 57 10.99 -9.15 2.11
CA PRO A 57 11.51 -9.28 0.75
C PRO A 57 10.49 -8.87 -0.33
N GLN A 58 9.20 -8.89 0.00
CA GLN A 58 8.11 -8.40 -0.87
C GLN A 58 8.19 -6.89 -1.16
N GLU A 59 8.88 -6.08 -0.35
CA GLU A 59 9.08 -4.63 -0.59
C GLU A 59 10.23 -4.31 -1.57
N SER A 60 10.86 -5.34 -2.16
CA SER A 60 12.02 -5.16 -3.04
C SER A 60 11.67 -4.50 -4.37
N PHE A 61 10.41 -4.59 -4.82
CA PHE A 61 9.93 -4.09 -6.11
C PHE A 61 8.79 -3.08 -5.90
N PRO A 62 9.13 -1.81 -5.64
CA PRO A 62 8.13 -0.80 -5.32
C PRO A 62 7.26 -0.44 -6.52
N VAL A 63 5.95 -0.27 -6.25
CA VAL A 63 4.99 0.33 -7.18
C VAL A 63 4.68 1.75 -6.71
N LEU A 64 5.07 2.75 -7.49
CA LEU A 64 5.14 4.14 -7.03
C LEU A 64 3.78 4.74 -6.61
N GLN A 65 2.69 4.39 -7.31
CA GLN A 65 1.33 4.86 -7.00
C GLN A 65 0.71 4.23 -5.74
N ASP A 66 1.31 3.16 -5.19
CA ASP A 66 0.88 2.60 -3.92
C ASP A 66 1.75 3.15 -2.79
N MET A 67 3.05 3.30 -3.04
CA MET A 67 3.97 3.93 -2.09
C MET A 67 3.55 5.35 -1.72
N ASP A 68 3.16 6.18 -2.69
CA ASP A 68 2.76 7.57 -2.38
C ASP A 68 1.54 7.64 -1.45
N ARG A 69 0.66 6.63 -1.49
CA ARG A 69 -0.49 6.45 -0.59
C ARG A 69 -0.08 5.94 0.78
N GLU A 70 0.79 4.93 0.84
CA GLU A 70 1.29 4.36 2.10
C GLU A 70 1.99 5.40 2.99
N THR A 71 2.62 6.43 2.41
CA THR A 71 3.24 7.51 3.19
C THR A 71 2.27 8.24 4.13
N GLN A 72 0.96 8.19 3.85
CA GLN A 72 -0.07 8.91 4.62
C GLN A 72 -0.24 8.33 6.03
N ILE A 73 -0.13 7.01 6.20
CA ILE A 73 -0.34 6.33 7.50
C ILE A 73 0.71 6.76 8.52
N GLY A 74 1.98 6.72 8.13
CA GLY A 74 3.06 7.11 9.03
C GLY A 74 3.05 8.59 9.39
N LEU A 75 2.63 9.45 8.44
CA LEU A 75 2.46 10.87 8.69
C LEU A 75 1.23 11.21 9.54
N GLU A 76 0.22 10.34 9.59
CA GLU A 76 -0.91 10.47 10.52
C GLU A 76 -0.40 10.57 11.97
N LEU A 77 0.50 9.66 12.37
CA LEU A 77 1.07 9.63 13.72
C LEU A 77 1.75 10.95 14.09
N ILE A 78 2.53 11.51 13.17
CA ILE A 78 3.19 12.80 13.34
C ILE A 78 2.15 13.92 13.44
N GLY A 79 1.10 13.87 12.62
CA GLY A 79 0.01 14.84 12.65
C GLY A 79 -0.79 14.81 13.96
N LEU A 80 -1.09 13.64 14.50
CA LEU A 80 -1.76 13.48 15.81
C LEU A 80 -0.88 14.02 16.95
N ALA A 81 0.43 13.77 16.91
CA ALA A 81 1.37 14.36 17.86
C ALA A 81 1.43 15.89 17.72
N ALA A 82 1.37 16.41 16.49
CA ALA A 82 1.37 17.84 16.19
C ALA A 82 0.08 18.53 16.67
N LEU A 83 -1.07 17.87 16.60
CA LEU A 83 -2.33 18.34 17.18
C LEU A 83 -2.17 18.61 18.68
N VAL A 84 -1.61 17.66 19.42
CA VAL A 84 -1.35 17.80 20.86
C VAL A 84 -0.32 18.89 21.15
N GLY A 85 0.79 18.91 20.41
CA GLY A 85 1.86 19.90 20.56
C GLY A 85 1.36 21.34 20.29
N ALA A 86 0.62 21.54 19.20
CA ALA A 86 0.06 22.84 18.83
C ALA A 86 -1.01 23.32 19.83
N ASN A 87 -1.90 22.44 20.29
CA ASN A 87 -2.84 22.75 21.36
C ASN A 87 -2.13 23.18 22.65
N GLY A 88 -1.11 22.41 23.05
CA GLY A 88 -0.29 22.70 24.21
C GLY A 88 0.43 24.05 24.11
N ALA A 89 0.93 24.40 22.92
CA ALA A 89 1.55 25.70 22.65
C ALA A 89 0.58 26.86 22.80
N VAL A 90 -0.64 26.74 22.26
CA VAL A 90 -1.68 27.78 22.41
C VAL A 90 -2.11 27.96 23.87
N LEU A 91 -2.22 26.88 24.64
CA LEU A 91 -2.64 26.92 26.04
C LEU A 91 -1.51 27.29 27.02
N ARG A 92 -0.26 27.39 26.55
CA ARG A 92 0.94 27.57 27.39
C ARG A 92 0.85 28.80 28.28
N SER A 93 0.47 29.95 27.72
CA SER A 93 0.38 31.21 28.48
C SER A 93 -0.64 31.12 29.61
N ARG A 94 -1.77 30.44 29.38
CA ARG A 94 -2.78 30.19 30.41
C ARG A 94 -2.30 29.21 31.47
N ARG A 95 -1.67 28.10 31.07
CA ARG A 95 -1.13 27.07 31.96
C ARG A 95 -0.14 27.63 32.98
N HIS A 96 0.69 28.58 32.55
CA HIS A 96 1.69 29.24 33.41
C HIS A 96 1.21 30.57 34.01
N GLY A 97 -0.08 30.91 33.89
CA GLY A 97 -0.62 32.15 34.45
C GLY A 97 -0.06 33.45 33.84
N THR A 98 0.59 33.37 32.67
CA THR A 98 1.28 34.51 32.04
C THR A 98 0.38 35.30 31.09
N GLU A 99 -0.89 34.91 30.91
CA GLU A 99 -1.81 35.56 29.96
C GLU A 99 -2.01 37.05 30.26
N ALA A 100 -2.00 37.46 31.53
CA ALA A 100 -2.09 38.88 31.91
C ALA A 100 -0.87 39.70 31.45
N HIS A 101 0.32 39.10 31.46
CA HIS A 101 1.54 39.72 30.93
C HIS A 101 1.53 39.79 29.40
N PHE A 102 0.93 38.83 28.71
CA PHE A 102 0.72 38.93 27.25
C PHE A 102 -0.35 39.95 26.87
N GLY A 103 -1.26 40.30 27.78
CA GLY A 103 -2.25 41.35 27.60
C GLY A 103 -1.67 42.77 27.53
N THR A 104 -0.42 42.96 27.95
CA THR A 104 0.31 44.24 27.84
C THR A 104 1.27 44.28 26.65
N LEU A 105 1.45 43.18 25.93
CA LEU A 105 2.34 43.09 24.77
C LEU A 105 1.71 43.63 23.47
N VAL A 106 2.57 43.94 22.49
CA VAL A 106 2.21 44.51 21.18
C VAL A 106 1.28 43.61 20.34
N LEU A 107 1.22 42.31 20.63
CA LEU A 107 0.46 41.34 19.82
C LEU A 107 -0.94 41.06 20.38
N ARG A 108 -1.95 41.44 19.61
CA ARG A 108 -3.36 41.11 19.86
C ARG A 108 -3.60 39.59 19.82
N PRO A 109 -4.64 39.06 20.49
CA PRO A 109 -4.89 37.62 20.56
C PRO A 109 -4.93 36.90 19.21
N TRP A 110 -5.52 37.51 18.17
CA TRP A 110 -5.57 36.95 16.82
C TRP A 110 -4.20 36.96 16.11
N GLN A 111 -3.33 37.93 16.41
CA GLN A 111 -1.96 37.98 15.86
C GLN A 111 -1.10 36.87 16.45
N ARG A 112 -1.29 36.56 17.75
CA ARG A 112 -0.70 35.38 18.38
C ARG A 112 -1.19 34.09 17.72
N THR A 113 -2.47 33.99 17.37
CA THR A 113 -2.99 32.83 16.62
C THR A 113 -2.34 32.70 15.25
N CYS A 114 -2.19 33.80 14.50
CA CYS A 114 -1.46 33.78 13.24
C CYS A 114 -0.02 33.31 13.42
N ALA A 115 0.67 33.71 14.49
CA ALA A 115 2.02 33.23 14.80
C ALA A 115 2.05 31.71 15.03
N HIS A 116 1.09 31.15 15.79
CA HIS A 116 0.99 29.70 15.98
C HIS A 116 0.69 28.96 14.67
N LEU A 117 -0.21 29.49 13.81
CA LEU A 117 -0.47 28.89 12.49
C LEU A 117 0.78 28.91 11.60
N LEU A 118 1.53 30.01 11.58
CA LEU A 118 2.79 30.10 10.84
C LEU A 118 3.88 29.19 11.41
N SER A 119 3.85 28.91 12.72
CA SER A 119 4.81 28.03 13.36
C SER A 119 4.71 26.56 12.92
N LEU A 120 3.62 26.19 12.23
CA LEU A 120 3.41 24.85 11.69
C LEU A 120 4.21 24.60 10.40
N VAL A 121 4.57 25.65 9.66
CA VAL A 121 5.22 25.54 8.34
C VAL A 121 6.50 24.70 8.39
N PRO A 122 7.44 24.87 9.34
CA PRO A 122 8.66 24.06 9.37
C PRO A 122 8.39 22.56 9.58
N LEU A 123 7.37 22.19 10.35
CA LEU A 123 6.99 20.79 10.53
C LEU A 123 6.45 20.20 9.23
N VAL A 124 5.60 20.95 8.51
CA VAL A 124 5.06 20.51 7.21
C VAL A 124 6.16 20.37 6.15
N LEU A 125 7.13 21.29 6.13
CA LEU A 125 8.28 21.20 5.23
C LEU A 125 9.16 19.99 5.58
N LEU A 126 9.34 19.69 6.87
CA LEU A 126 10.07 18.50 7.30
C LEU A 126 9.38 17.22 6.85
N THR A 127 8.05 17.10 7.04
CA THR A 127 7.32 15.91 6.60
C THR A 127 7.28 15.77 5.08
N ALA A 128 7.18 16.89 4.34
CA ALA A 128 7.33 16.88 2.89
C ALA A 128 8.74 16.43 2.45
N ALA A 129 9.79 16.85 3.15
CA ALA A 129 11.16 16.40 2.88
C ALA A 129 11.33 14.89 3.16
N VAL A 130 10.70 14.37 4.21
CA VAL A 130 10.69 12.92 4.51
C VAL A 130 9.99 12.14 3.40
N VAL A 131 8.84 12.61 2.90
CA VAL A 131 8.13 11.98 1.76
C VAL A 131 8.99 12.02 0.49
N ALA A 132 9.61 13.17 0.20
CA ALA A 132 10.51 13.29 -0.95
C ALA A 132 11.71 12.33 -0.83
N ALA A 133 12.30 12.19 0.36
CA ALA A 133 13.39 11.25 0.61
C ALA A 133 12.95 9.78 0.42
N GLN A 134 11.73 9.43 0.85
CA GLN A 134 11.16 8.11 0.60
C GLN A 134 10.97 7.83 -0.89
N LEU A 135 10.42 8.79 -1.65
CA LEU A 135 10.28 8.65 -3.09
C LEU A 135 11.64 8.50 -3.78
N VAL A 136 12.64 9.31 -3.42
CA VAL A 136 14.00 9.19 -3.97
C VAL A 136 14.58 7.82 -3.67
N ARG A 137 14.42 7.32 -2.43
CA ARG A 137 14.86 5.97 -2.08
C ARG A 137 14.14 4.90 -2.90
N ALA A 138 12.83 5.02 -3.10
CA ALA A 138 12.04 4.10 -3.91
C ALA A 138 12.52 4.04 -5.36
N LEU A 139 12.76 5.20 -5.96
CA LEU A 139 13.27 5.34 -7.33
C LEU A 139 14.66 4.71 -7.53
N THR A 140 15.43 4.57 -6.45
CA THR A 140 16.74 3.89 -6.51
C THR A 140 16.67 2.38 -6.28
N ARG A 141 15.49 1.82 -5.96
CA ARG A 141 15.35 0.36 -5.76
C ARG A 141 15.29 -0.36 -7.11
N PRO A 142 15.84 -1.59 -7.20
CA PRO A 142 15.70 -2.42 -8.38
C PRO A 142 14.24 -2.66 -8.72
N GLY A 143 13.91 -2.68 -10.02
CA GLY A 143 12.58 -3.01 -10.51
C GLY A 143 11.47 -2.07 -10.02
N VAL A 144 11.76 -0.81 -9.73
CA VAL A 144 10.73 0.21 -9.53
C VAL A 144 9.86 0.36 -10.79
N VAL A 145 8.55 0.42 -10.60
CA VAL A 145 7.56 0.58 -11.68
C VAL A 145 6.46 1.57 -11.29
N GLY A 146 5.68 1.98 -12.28
CA GLY A 146 4.51 2.84 -12.07
C GLY A 146 4.85 4.33 -12.01
N HIS A 147 3.91 5.12 -11.46
CA HIS A 147 3.97 6.57 -11.46
C HIS A 147 3.57 7.14 -10.10
N ALA A 148 4.40 8.02 -9.54
CA ALA A 148 4.04 8.75 -8.33
C ALA A 148 3.18 9.98 -8.66
N SER A 149 2.11 10.19 -7.89
CA SER A 149 1.26 11.36 -7.96
C SER A 149 1.72 12.41 -6.97
N VAL A 150 2.07 13.61 -7.46
CA VAL A 150 2.43 14.76 -6.61
C VAL A 150 1.28 15.11 -5.65
N ASN A 151 0.03 14.95 -6.10
CA ASN A 151 -1.14 15.23 -5.27
C ASN A 151 -1.25 14.22 -4.12
N GLU A 152 -0.97 12.94 -4.36
CA GLU A 152 -0.98 11.92 -3.30
C GLU A 152 0.17 12.11 -2.31
N LEU A 153 1.37 12.40 -2.81
CA LEU A 153 2.54 12.71 -1.97
C LEU A 153 2.31 13.94 -1.07
N ALA A 154 1.53 14.92 -1.55
CA ALA A 154 1.19 16.12 -0.79
C ALA A 154 0.11 15.88 0.29
N THR A 155 -0.67 14.81 0.18
CA THR A 155 -1.76 14.47 1.12
C THR A 155 -1.24 14.29 2.54
N GLY A 156 -0.17 13.53 2.74
CA GLY A 156 0.40 13.28 4.07
C GLY A 156 0.85 14.56 4.80
N PRO A 157 1.69 15.43 4.17
CA PRO A 157 2.03 16.72 4.75
C PRO A 157 0.82 17.65 4.98
N ALA A 158 -0.17 17.63 4.09
CA ALA A 158 -1.42 18.37 4.26
C ALA A 158 -2.23 17.86 5.47
N LEU A 159 -2.24 16.55 5.72
CA LEU A 159 -2.88 15.92 6.87
C LEU A 159 -2.21 16.32 8.20
N VAL A 160 -0.87 16.34 8.23
CA VAL A 160 -0.09 16.85 9.37
C VAL A 160 -0.46 18.30 9.67
N LEU A 161 -0.55 19.14 8.63
CA LEU A 161 -0.97 20.53 8.77
C LEU A 161 -2.40 20.63 9.30
N LEU A 162 -3.34 19.85 8.77
CA LEU A 162 -4.74 19.83 9.21
C LEU A 162 -4.83 19.54 10.71
N PHE A 163 -4.22 18.46 11.19
CA PHE A 163 -4.25 18.09 12.60
C PHE A 163 -3.59 19.13 13.49
N ALA A 164 -2.47 19.71 13.07
CA ALA A 164 -1.82 20.78 13.81
C ALA A 164 -2.68 22.05 13.90
N VAL A 165 -3.36 22.44 12.82
CA VAL A 165 -4.29 23.59 12.80
C VAL A 165 -5.53 23.31 13.65
N VAL A 166 -6.05 22.08 13.64
CA VAL A 166 -7.11 21.65 14.57
C VAL A 166 -6.64 21.81 16.02
N GLY A 167 -5.41 21.41 16.34
CA GLY A 167 -4.81 21.62 17.66
C GLY A 167 -4.82 23.09 18.09
N VAL A 168 -4.45 24.01 17.17
CA VAL A 168 -4.52 25.46 17.38
C VAL A 168 -5.96 25.91 17.65
N LEU A 169 -6.93 25.50 16.82
CA LEU A 169 -8.34 25.85 16.99
C LEU A 169 -8.87 25.35 18.35
N LEU A 170 -8.63 24.09 18.69
CA LEU A 170 -9.04 23.50 19.96
C LEU A 170 -8.47 24.27 21.15
N GLY A 171 -7.22 24.73 21.07
CA GLY A 171 -6.61 25.55 22.14
C GLY A 171 -7.23 26.94 22.27
N ARG A 172 -7.92 27.43 21.24
CA ARG A 172 -8.67 28.70 21.27
C ARG A 172 -10.11 28.54 21.72
N VAL A 173 -10.76 27.44 21.34
CA VAL A 173 -12.15 27.14 21.70
C VAL A 173 -12.24 26.61 23.12
N PHE A 174 -11.41 25.62 23.46
CA PHE A 174 -11.44 24.95 24.75
C PHE A 174 -10.32 25.47 25.65
N ARG A 175 -10.66 25.77 26.90
CA ARG A 175 -9.69 26.20 27.92
C ARG A 175 -9.03 25.01 28.64
N SER A 176 -9.12 23.80 28.08
CA SER A 176 -8.69 22.55 28.70
C SER A 176 -7.60 21.87 27.89
N SER A 177 -6.57 21.36 28.58
CA SER A 177 -5.52 20.55 27.95
C SER A 177 -5.99 19.16 27.53
N PHE A 178 -7.16 18.71 28.00
CA PHE A 178 -7.75 17.41 27.64
C PHE A 178 -8.42 17.41 26.26
N ALA A 179 -8.69 18.59 25.67
CA ALA A 179 -9.37 18.68 24.38
C ALA A 179 -8.58 17.99 23.24
N ALA A 180 -7.25 18.15 23.24
CA ALA A 180 -6.41 17.55 22.20
C ALA A 180 -6.29 16.02 22.30
N PRO A 181 -5.96 15.42 23.47
CA PRO A 181 -5.98 13.96 23.62
C PRO A 181 -7.33 13.33 23.28
N LEU A 182 -8.44 13.96 23.69
CA LEU A 182 -9.78 13.48 23.34
C LEU A 182 -10.02 13.55 21.82
N ALA A 183 -9.59 14.62 21.17
CA ALA A 183 -9.67 14.73 19.71
C ALA A 183 -8.84 13.64 19.01
N VAL A 184 -7.66 13.28 19.53
CA VAL A 184 -6.87 12.16 19.00
C VAL A 184 -7.65 10.84 19.07
N VAL A 185 -8.28 10.54 20.22
CA VAL A 185 -9.12 9.34 20.36
C VAL A 185 -10.27 9.33 19.37
N VAL A 186 -10.93 10.48 19.19
CA VAL A 186 -12.03 10.62 18.22
C VAL A 186 -11.52 10.42 16.79
N VAL A 187 -10.39 11.02 16.42
CA VAL A 187 -9.81 10.85 15.07
C VAL A 187 -9.49 9.38 14.81
N ILE A 188 -8.80 8.70 15.73
CA ILE A 188 -8.47 7.28 15.61
C ILE A 188 -9.77 6.46 15.45
N ALA A 189 -10.77 6.69 16.30
CA ALA A 189 -12.06 6.00 16.21
C ALA A 189 -12.75 6.23 14.86
N LEU A 190 -12.73 7.45 14.34
CA LEU A 190 -13.29 7.76 13.02
C LEU A 190 -12.50 7.08 11.90
N THR A 191 -11.17 7.06 11.97
CA THR A 191 -10.32 6.33 11.00
C THR A 191 -10.71 4.84 10.95
N PHE A 192 -10.93 4.19 12.10
CA PHE A 192 -11.40 2.79 12.13
C PHE A 192 -12.83 2.62 11.62
N VAL A 193 -13.76 3.51 12.02
CA VAL A 193 -15.17 3.43 11.60
C VAL A 193 -15.30 3.63 10.09
N PHE A 194 -14.59 4.60 9.51
CA PHE A 194 -14.61 4.86 8.07
C PHE A 194 -13.72 3.91 7.27
N GLY A 195 -12.65 3.38 7.87
CA GLY A 195 -11.70 2.47 7.23
C GLY A 195 -12.17 1.02 7.17
N VAL A 196 -12.75 0.49 8.25
CA VAL A 196 -13.07 -0.95 8.40
C VAL A 196 -14.58 -1.24 8.36
N GLY A 197 -15.43 -0.30 8.80
CA GLY A 197 -16.85 -0.56 9.08
C GLY A 197 -17.86 -0.17 7.99
N ALA A 198 -17.45 0.56 6.94
CA ALA A 198 -18.38 1.20 6.01
C ALA A 198 -18.65 0.38 4.74
N SER A 199 -19.06 -0.89 4.87
CA SER A 199 -19.39 -1.76 3.72
C SER A 199 -20.64 -1.32 2.92
N GLY A 200 -21.34 -0.26 3.33
CA GLY A 200 -22.52 0.27 2.63
C GLY A 200 -22.50 1.77 2.32
N ALA A 201 -21.38 2.47 2.57
CA ALA A 201 -21.33 3.93 2.48
C ALA A 201 -20.04 4.43 1.81
N GLU A 202 -19.78 3.97 0.59
CA GLU A 202 -18.59 4.33 -0.22
C GLU A 202 -18.33 5.84 -0.27
N GLY A 203 -19.40 6.65 -0.31
CA GLY A 203 -19.30 8.11 -0.32
C GLY A 203 -18.67 8.71 0.94
N PHE A 204 -18.92 8.13 2.12
CA PHE A 204 -18.36 8.58 3.38
C PHE A 204 -16.92 8.09 3.60
N ARG A 205 -16.57 6.89 3.12
CA ARG A 205 -15.18 6.41 3.11
C ARG A 205 -14.26 7.39 2.38
N ARG A 206 -14.73 7.97 1.27
CA ARG A 206 -13.99 8.97 0.49
C ARG A 206 -13.82 10.32 1.17
N LEU A 207 -14.56 10.60 2.24
CA LEU A 207 -14.38 11.80 3.08
C LEU A 207 -13.38 11.58 4.21
N SER A 208 -12.90 10.36 4.40
CA SER A 208 -11.84 10.08 5.37
C SER A 208 -10.63 10.98 5.08
N PRO A 209 -10.05 11.65 6.09
CA PRO A 209 -8.80 12.41 5.94
C PRO A 209 -7.63 11.54 5.53
N LEU A 210 -7.75 10.22 5.74
CA LEU A 210 -6.80 9.21 5.33
C LEU A 210 -7.41 8.38 4.24
N ALA A 211 -6.72 8.31 3.11
CA ALA A 211 -7.06 7.33 2.12
C ALA A 211 -6.15 6.14 2.28
N PHE A 212 -6.72 5.11 2.88
CA PHE A 212 -6.10 3.81 2.98
C PHE A 212 -6.95 2.85 2.16
N ASP A 213 -6.33 2.20 1.18
CA ASP A 213 -6.94 1.05 0.54
C ASP A 213 -6.08 -0.17 0.88
N GLU A 214 -6.64 -1.06 1.69
CA GLU A 214 -5.98 -2.28 2.17
C GLU A 214 -6.37 -3.46 1.26
N GLY A 215 -5.41 -4.33 0.95
CA GLY A 215 -5.69 -5.67 0.43
C GLY A 215 -5.83 -5.81 -1.09
N GLY A 216 -5.74 -4.73 -1.87
CA GLY A 216 -5.67 -4.80 -3.33
C GLY A 216 -4.25 -5.05 -3.84
N MET A 217 -4.10 -5.87 -4.89
CA MET A 217 -2.87 -5.89 -5.67
C MET A 217 -2.73 -4.56 -6.42
N PRO A 218 -1.50 -4.06 -6.66
CA PRO A 218 -1.30 -2.77 -7.31
C PRO A 218 -2.05 -2.68 -8.64
N LEU A 219 -2.71 -1.57 -8.92
CA LEU A 219 -3.36 -1.37 -10.22
C LEU A 219 -2.48 -0.50 -11.12
N PRO A 220 -2.55 -0.68 -12.45
CA PRO A 220 -2.10 0.32 -13.39
C PRO A 220 -2.59 1.72 -13.00
N SER A 221 -1.71 2.71 -13.00
CA SER A 221 -2.00 4.07 -12.48
C SER A 221 -3.28 4.68 -13.06
N HIS A 222 -3.55 4.47 -14.35
CA HIS A 222 -4.77 4.94 -15.03
C HIS A 222 -6.07 4.24 -14.58
N LEU A 223 -5.99 3.06 -13.94
CA LEU A 223 -7.11 2.31 -13.39
C LEU A 223 -7.39 2.63 -11.91
N MET A 224 -6.49 3.36 -11.25
CA MET A 224 -6.66 3.77 -9.84
C MET A 224 -7.89 4.64 -9.64
N GLY A 225 -8.13 5.57 -10.58
CA GLY A 225 -9.38 6.34 -10.61
C GLY A 225 -9.61 7.25 -9.41
N ARG A 226 -8.56 7.54 -8.65
CA ARG A 226 -8.67 8.26 -7.38
C ARG A 226 -8.53 9.77 -7.62
N PRO A 227 -9.46 10.59 -7.11
CA PRO A 227 -9.46 12.03 -7.34
C PRO A 227 -8.48 12.75 -6.39
N ALA A 228 -7.19 12.39 -6.43
CA ALA A 228 -6.14 12.89 -5.54
C ALA A 228 -6.10 14.42 -5.45
N GLY A 229 -6.25 15.09 -6.60
CA GLY A 229 -6.30 16.56 -6.65
C GLY A 229 -7.50 17.16 -5.93
N TRP A 230 -8.69 16.55 -6.04
CA TRP A 230 -9.88 17.01 -5.32
C TRP A 230 -9.77 16.74 -3.82
N HIS A 231 -9.17 15.61 -3.44
CA HIS A 231 -8.90 15.29 -2.05
C HIS A 231 -7.92 16.28 -1.41
N LEU A 232 -6.82 16.61 -2.10
CA LEU A 232 -5.88 17.62 -1.65
C LEU A 232 -6.54 19.00 -1.55
N LEU A 233 -7.40 19.35 -2.51
CA LEU A 233 -8.17 20.60 -2.47
C LEU A 233 -9.15 20.64 -1.29
N TYR A 234 -9.81 19.53 -1.00
CA TYR A 234 -10.65 19.36 0.19
C TYR A 234 -9.86 19.57 1.48
N LEU A 235 -8.70 18.91 1.63
CA LEU A 235 -7.82 19.08 2.79
C LEU A 235 -7.30 20.52 2.92
N ALA A 236 -6.89 21.15 1.81
CA ALA A 236 -6.46 22.54 1.81
C ALA A 236 -7.60 23.50 2.21
N GLY A 237 -8.82 23.23 1.74
CA GLY A 237 -10.03 23.92 2.16
C GLY A 237 -10.29 23.79 3.66
N LEU A 238 -10.22 22.57 4.21
CA LEU A 238 -10.35 22.31 5.64
C LEU A 238 -9.29 23.03 6.47
N VAL A 239 -8.01 22.89 6.12
CA VAL A 239 -6.89 23.58 6.79
C VAL A 239 -7.15 25.08 6.86
N THR A 240 -7.53 25.68 5.72
CA THR A 240 -7.76 27.12 5.62
C THR A 240 -8.98 27.55 6.43
N LEU A 241 -10.07 26.78 6.37
CA LEU A 241 -11.30 27.02 7.12
C LEU A 241 -11.07 26.94 8.62
N THR A 242 -10.40 25.89 9.11
CA THR A 242 -10.07 25.69 10.53
C THR A 242 -9.11 26.78 11.02
N GLY A 243 -8.11 27.16 10.21
CA GLY A 243 -7.19 28.25 10.53
C GLY A 243 -7.89 29.61 10.62
N ALA A 244 -8.76 29.93 9.66
CA ALA A 244 -9.59 31.14 9.69
C ALA A 244 -10.54 31.13 10.90
N GLY A 245 -11.14 29.98 11.21
CA GLY A 245 -11.94 29.77 12.42
C GLY A 245 -11.17 30.09 13.70
N ALA A 246 -9.93 29.61 13.82
CA ALA A 246 -9.09 29.89 14.99
C ALA A 246 -8.80 31.41 15.14
N VAL A 247 -8.56 32.10 14.03
CA VAL A 247 -8.35 33.56 13.99
C VAL A 247 -9.64 34.31 14.37
N LEU A 248 -10.80 33.89 13.86
CA LEU A 248 -12.11 34.47 14.16
C LEU A 248 -12.46 34.32 15.66
N VAL A 249 -12.28 33.11 16.22
CA VAL A 249 -12.46 32.82 17.66
C VAL A 249 -11.53 33.69 18.51
N SER A 250 -10.35 34.03 17.99
CA SER A 250 -9.37 34.90 18.63
C SER A 250 -9.62 36.40 18.43
N GLY A 251 -10.74 36.78 17.80
CA GLY A 251 -11.16 38.18 17.61
C GLY A 251 -10.67 38.85 16.31
N GLY A 252 -10.04 38.12 15.39
CA GLY A 252 -9.60 38.65 14.09
C GLY A 252 -10.76 38.68 13.09
N ARG A 253 -11.53 39.78 13.05
CA ARG A 253 -12.78 39.89 12.27
C ARG A 253 -12.67 40.75 11.00
N SER A 254 -11.49 40.84 10.39
CA SER A 254 -11.28 41.62 9.17
C SER A 254 -12.09 41.03 8.00
N ALA A 255 -12.44 41.87 7.01
CA ALA A 255 -13.12 41.42 5.79
C ALA A 255 -12.33 40.30 5.09
N ALA A 256 -11.00 40.41 5.08
CA ALA A 256 -10.12 39.40 4.52
C ALA A 256 -10.26 38.03 5.22
N VAL A 257 -10.32 37.98 6.55
CA VAL A 257 -10.49 36.71 7.29
C VAL A 257 -11.86 36.10 7.00
N LYS A 258 -12.93 36.90 6.94
CA LYS A 258 -14.27 36.42 6.60
C LYS A 258 -14.32 35.89 5.16
N ALA A 259 -13.79 36.64 4.20
CA ALA A 259 -13.72 36.21 2.80
C ALA A 259 -12.89 34.92 2.64
N THR A 260 -11.78 34.80 3.38
CA THR A 260 -10.97 33.57 3.42
C THR A 260 -11.77 32.38 3.95
N ALA A 261 -12.52 32.56 5.04
CA ALA A 261 -13.37 31.49 5.59
C ALA A 261 -14.48 31.07 4.62
N PHE A 262 -15.17 32.01 3.97
CA PHE A 262 -16.20 31.70 2.98
C PHE A 262 -15.62 31.01 1.74
N GLY A 263 -14.51 31.50 1.21
CA GLY A 263 -13.82 30.87 0.08
C GLY A 263 -13.34 29.46 0.41
N ALA A 264 -12.74 29.27 1.59
CA ALA A 264 -12.30 27.96 2.06
C ALA A 264 -13.46 26.97 2.25
N LEU A 265 -14.60 27.44 2.76
CA LEU A 265 -15.82 26.62 2.86
C LEU A 265 -16.29 26.19 1.48
N ALA A 266 -16.38 27.10 0.51
CA ALA A 266 -16.78 26.76 -0.86
C ALA A 266 -15.83 25.75 -1.50
N VAL A 267 -14.52 25.96 -1.37
CA VAL A 267 -13.49 25.04 -1.89
C VAL A 267 -13.58 23.66 -1.23
N CYS A 268 -13.72 23.62 0.10
CA CYS A 268 -13.90 22.38 0.85
C CYS A 268 -15.16 21.63 0.41
N SER A 269 -16.29 22.33 0.25
CA SER A 269 -17.54 21.71 -0.20
C SER A 269 -17.44 21.16 -1.62
N VAL A 270 -16.82 21.91 -2.54
CA VAL A 270 -16.60 21.46 -3.92
C VAL A 270 -15.67 20.24 -3.95
N GLY A 271 -14.54 20.27 -3.22
CA GLY A 271 -13.62 19.14 -3.11
C GLY A 271 -14.31 17.89 -2.54
N ALA A 272 -15.07 18.05 -1.45
CA ALA A 272 -15.85 16.97 -0.83
C ALA A 272 -16.87 16.36 -1.80
N VAL A 273 -17.64 17.19 -2.53
CA VAL A 273 -18.64 16.70 -3.49
C VAL A 273 -17.95 15.97 -4.65
N LEU A 274 -16.94 16.58 -5.25
CA LEU A 274 -16.31 16.05 -6.45
C LEU A 274 -15.47 14.78 -6.17
N GLN A 275 -14.85 14.66 -4.99
CA GLN A 275 -14.17 13.42 -4.62
C GLN A 275 -15.14 12.29 -4.25
N SER A 276 -16.36 12.63 -3.82
CA SER A 276 -17.42 11.65 -3.53
C SER A 276 -18.14 11.16 -4.78
N LEU A 277 -17.96 11.80 -5.94
CA LEU A 277 -18.47 11.28 -7.22
C LEU A 277 -17.80 9.93 -7.52
N GLY A 278 -18.63 8.93 -7.85
CA GLY A 278 -18.20 7.60 -8.27
C GLY A 278 -17.13 7.59 -9.36
N PRO A 279 -16.48 6.44 -9.61
CA PRO A 279 -15.65 6.30 -10.81
C PRO A 279 -16.50 6.64 -12.05
N SER A 280 -15.90 7.35 -13.01
CA SER A 280 -16.55 7.64 -14.30
C SER A 280 -16.87 6.35 -15.06
N ASP A 281 -17.86 6.37 -15.96
CA ASP A 281 -18.20 5.23 -16.81
C ASP A 281 -17.01 4.75 -17.65
N ALA A 282 -16.20 5.67 -18.15
CA ALA A 282 -14.98 5.35 -18.90
C ALA A 282 -13.95 4.58 -18.05
N LEU A 283 -13.80 4.96 -16.78
CA LEU A 283 -12.91 4.27 -15.83
C LEU A 283 -13.47 2.89 -15.46
N ARG A 284 -14.78 2.77 -15.24
CA ARG A 284 -15.42 1.47 -15.02
C ARG A 284 -15.19 0.54 -16.20
N ALA A 285 -15.45 1.02 -17.42
CA ALA A 285 -15.22 0.25 -18.64
C ALA A 285 -13.75 -0.13 -18.82
N ALA A 286 -12.80 0.77 -18.50
CA ALA A 286 -11.37 0.45 -18.54
C ALA A 286 -10.96 -0.61 -17.50
N ARG A 287 -11.57 -0.61 -16.31
CA ARG A 287 -11.35 -1.63 -15.28
C ARG A 287 -11.94 -2.98 -15.66
N GLU A 288 -13.14 -2.98 -16.24
CA GLU A 288 -13.79 -4.18 -16.80
C GLU A 288 -12.92 -4.74 -17.94
N GLU A 289 -12.48 -3.91 -18.87
CA GLU A 289 -11.57 -4.32 -19.96
C GLU A 289 -10.24 -4.89 -19.44
N ALA A 290 -9.58 -4.21 -18.49
CA ALA A 290 -8.33 -4.68 -17.91
C ALA A 290 -8.48 -6.01 -17.16
N THR A 291 -9.65 -6.27 -16.58
CA THR A 291 -9.94 -7.50 -15.83
C THR A 291 -10.32 -8.63 -16.79
N ASP A 292 -11.20 -8.39 -17.76
CA ASP A 292 -11.78 -9.44 -18.61
C ASP A 292 -10.99 -9.69 -19.90
N ARG A 293 -10.49 -8.62 -20.53
CA ARG A 293 -9.75 -8.64 -21.80
C ARG A 293 -8.42 -7.88 -21.70
N PRO A 294 -7.51 -8.26 -20.78
CA PRO A 294 -6.27 -7.53 -20.59
C PRO A 294 -5.39 -7.45 -21.85
N SER A 295 -5.61 -8.28 -22.88
CA SER A 295 -4.72 -8.35 -24.05
C SER A 295 -4.72 -7.06 -24.86
N SER A 296 -5.85 -6.34 -24.86
CA SER A 296 -6.02 -5.07 -25.58
C SER A 296 -5.24 -3.91 -24.94
N MET A 297 -4.76 -4.09 -23.71
CA MET A 297 -4.11 -3.06 -22.90
C MET A 297 -2.65 -3.38 -22.54
N GLN A 298 -2.10 -4.44 -23.12
CA GLN A 298 -0.79 -4.97 -22.78
C GLN A 298 0.20 -4.89 -23.92
N GLU A 299 1.47 -4.77 -23.55
CA GLU A 299 2.61 -4.82 -24.46
C GLU A 299 3.32 -6.16 -24.28
N CYS A 300 3.56 -6.83 -25.41
CA CYS A 300 4.16 -8.16 -25.44
C CYS A 300 5.58 -8.11 -26.02
N HIS A 301 6.53 -8.67 -25.28
CA HIS A 301 7.93 -8.81 -25.69
C HIS A 301 8.37 -10.26 -25.66
N ARG A 302 9.11 -10.71 -26.68
CA ARG A 302 9.64 -12.07 -26.73
C ARG A 302 11.08 -12.10 -26.20
N ARG A 303 11.36 -13.03 -25.28
CA ARG A 303 12.71 -13.39 -24.82
C ARG A 303 12.93 -14.88 -25.08
N GLY A 304 13.71 -15.19 -26.11
CA GLY A 304 13.90 -16.57 -26.59
C GLY A 304 12.56 -17.24 -26.94
N PRO A 305 12.24 -18.42 -26.38
CA PRO A 305 10.99 -19.14 -26.64
C PRO A 305 9.79 -18.65 -25.80
N THR A 306 9.98 -17.72 -24.87
CA THR A 306 8.89 -17.19 -24.02
C THR A 306 8.47 -15.80 -24.50
N THR A 307 7.16 -15.53 -24.51
CA THR A 307 6.61 -14.20 -24.74
C THR A 307 5.98 -13.69 -23.45
N TYR A 308 6.36 -12.49 -23.05
CA TYR A 308 5.91 -11.82 -21.83
C TYR A 308 5.02 -10.65 -22.20
N CYS A 309 3.82 -10.60 -21.62
CA CYS A 309 2.84 -9.55 -21.88
C CYS A 309 2.50 -8.88 -20.54
N ALA A 310 2.73 -7.57 -20.45
CA ALA A 310 2.51 -6.80 -19.23
C ALA A 310 1.79 -5.49 -19.56
N PHE A 311 1.13 -4.89 -18.56
CA PHE A 311 0.66 -3.51 -18.71
C PHE A 311 1.89 -2.59 -18.89
N PRO A 312 1.81 -1.51 -19.69
CA PRO A 312 2.99 -0.74 -20.12
C PRO A 312 3.93 -0.33 -18.98
N GLU A 313 3.39 0.15 -17.86
CA GLU A 313 4.19 0.60 -16.70
C GLU A 313 4.87 -0.54 -15.92
N PHE A 314 4.45 -1.79 -16.12
CA PHE A 314 5.01 -2.99 -15.49
C PHE A 314 5.92 -3.80 -16.43
N THR A 315 6.11 -3.37 -17.68
CA THR A 315 7.01 -4.04 -18.64
C THR A 315 8.44 -4.29 -18.12
N PRO A 316 9.05 -3.45 -17.26
CA PRO A 316 10.38 -3.73 -16.72
C PRO A 316 10.46 -5.03 -15.89
N TRP A 317 9.37 -5.49 -15.28
CA TRP A 317 9.36 -6.73 -14.49
C TRP A 317 9.44 -8.00 -15.35
N THR A 318 9.25 -7.90 -16.66
CA THR A 318 9.36 -9.06 -17.55
C THR A 318 10.74 -9.70 -17.53
N ASP A 319 11.80 -8.94 -17.24
CA ASP A 319 13.17 -9.45 -17.11
C ASP A 319 13.37 -10.29 -15.84
N GLU A 320 12.67 -9.93 -14.76
CA GLU A 320 12.65 -10.69 -13.52
C GLU A 320 11.84 -11.97 -13.66
N TRP A 321 10.69 -11.90 -14.34
CA TRP A 321 9.89 -13.07 -14.69
C TRP A 321 10.67 -14.04 -15.56
N ASP A 322 11.45 -13.52 -16.52
CA ASP A 322 12.29 -14.34 -17.40
C ASP A 322 13.38 -15.09 -16.63
N THR A 323 13.96 -14.49 -15.58
CA THR A 323 14.91 -15.18 -14.70
C THR A 323 14.28 -16.41 -14.04
N VAL A 324 13.07 -16.28 -13.48
CA VAL A 324 12.33 -17.39 -12.87
C VAL A 324 11.96 -18.46 -13.91
N VAL A 325 11.41 -18.04 -15.06
CA VAL A 325 11.00 -18.95 -16.14
C VAL A 325 12.19 -19.73 -16.69
N ARG A 326 13.34 -19.09 -16.90
CA ARG A 326 14.58 -19.77 -17.32
C ARG A 326 15.09 -20.72 -16.26
N GLY A 327 14.98 -20.36 -14.98
CA GLY A 327 15.30 -21.22 -13.84
C GLY A 327 14.56 -22.56 -13.89
N VAL A 328 13.22 -22.50 -13.98
CA VAL A 328 12.37 -23.71 -14.11
C VAL A 328 12.70 -24.49 -15.37
N ARG A 329 12.80 -23.82 -16.52
CA ARG A 329 13.08 -24.48 -17.81
C ARG A 329 14.45 -25.18 -17.79
N GLY A 330 15.47 -24.60 -17.17
CA GLY A 330 16.81 -25.20 -17.06
C GLY A 330 16.82 -26.58 -16.39
N LEU A 331 15.81 -26.87 -15.55
CA LEU A 331 15.62 -28.14 -14.87
C LEU A 331 14.91 -29.20 -15.73
N ALA A 332 14.18 -28.81 -16.78
CA ALA A 332 13.52 -29.73 -17.70
C ALA A 332 14.49 -30.35 -18.73
N PRO A 333 14.11 -31.40 -19.48
CA PRO A 333 14.85 -31.92 -20.64
C PRO A 333 14.83 -30.98 -21.85
N ASP A 334 15.76 -31.13 -22.79
CA ASP A 334 15.95 -30.18 -23.91
C ASP A 334 14.71 -30.04 -24.82
N GLY A 335 13.98 -31.12 -25.10
CA GLY A 335 12.73 -31.04 -25.89
C GLY A 335 11.62 -30.23 -25.20
N VAL A 336 11.66 -30.14 -23.87
CA VAL A 336 10.69 -29.36 -23.07
C VAL A 336 11.16 -27.90 -22.93
N LYS A 337 12.47 -27.68 -22.85
CA LYS A 337 13.11 -26.35 -22.82
C LYS A 337 12.90 -25.51 -24.07
N GLU A 338 12.43 -26.06 -25.18
CA GLU A 338 12.17 -25.27 -26.39
C GLU A 338 10.67 -24.99 -26.59
N ARG A 339 9.80 -25.51 -25.71
CA ARG A 339 8.37 -25.26 -25.79
C ARG A 339 8.07 -23.77 -25.65
N ARG A 340 7.27 -23.23 -26.56
CA ARG A 340 6.80 -21.85 -26.48
C ARG A 340 5.94 -21.67 -25.24
N LEU A 341 6.26 -20.64 -24.47
CA LEU A 341 5.49 -20.24 -23.28
C LEU A 341 5.01 -18.81 -23.45
N TYR A 342 3.87 -18.52 -22.83
CA TYR A 342 3.32 -17.17 -22.73
C TYR A 342 3.16 -16.87 -21.24
N VAL A 343 3.69 -15.74 -20.80
CA VAL A 343 3.49 -15.23 -19.44
C VAL A 343 2.77 -13.91 -19.58
N ARG A 344 1.64 -13.77 -18.89
CA ARG A 344 0.76 -12.62 -19.07
C ARG A 344 0.26 -12.08 -17.76
N GLN A 345 0.42 -10.77 -17.60
CA GLN A 345 -0.01 -10.08 -16.40
C GLN A 345 -1.54 -10.11 -16.28
N ARG A 346 -2.04 -10.28 -15.06
CA ARG A 346 -3.45 -10.29 -14.70
C ARG A 346 -3.70 -9.28 -13.61
N VAL A 347 -4.89 -8.69 -13.63
CA VAL A 347 -5.33 -7.71 -12.64
C VAL A 347 -6.82 -7.87 -12.38
N PHE A 348 -7.23 -7.68 -11.14
CA PHE A 348 -8.64 -7.63 -10.73
C PHE A 348 -8.97 -6.17 -10.41
N ALA A 349 -9.37 -5.42 -11.43
CA ALA A 349 -9.51 -3.97 -11.34
C ALA A 349 -10.95 -3.50 -11.08
N THR A 350 -11.95 -4.38 -11.20
CA THR A 350 -13.39 -4.04 -11.08
C THR A 350 -13.75 -3.39 -9.74
N ASP A 351 -13.14 -3.87 -8.66
CA ASP A 351 -13.38 -3.35 -7.30
C ASP A 351 -12.53 -2.09 -6.97
N GLY A 352 -11.67 -1.68 -7.91
CA GLY A 352 -10.73 -0.58 -7.72
C GLY A 352 -9.59 -0.91 -6.73
N PRO A 353 -8.83 0.11 -6.29
CA PRO A 353 -7.61 -0.10 -5.51
C PRO A 353 -7.84 -0.68 -4.10
N SER A 354 -9.07 -0.59 -3.58
CA SER A 354 -9.46 -1.23 -2.32
C SER A 354 -9.70 -2.72 -2.43
N GLY A 355 -9.74 -3.26 -3.66
CA GLY A 355 -10.07 -4.64 -3.90
C GLY A 355 -11.44 -5.04 -3.33
N PRO A 356 -11.76 -6.34 -3.35
CA PRO A 356 -12.87 -6.88 -2.59
C PRO A 356 -12.52 -6.69 -1.11
N GLY A 357 -13.34 -5.94 -0.36
CA GLY A 357 -13.00 -5.53 1.01
C GLY A 357 -12.53 -6.66 1.93
N SER A 358 -11.79 -6.31 2.99
CA SER A 358 -11.22 -7.26 3.95
C SER A 358 -12.28 -8.26 4.46
N GLY A 359 -12.15 -9.54 4.08
CA GLY A 359 -13.06 -10.61 4.47
C GLY A 359 -13.88 -11.22 3.32
N THR A 360 -13.94 -10.56 2.17
CA THR A 360 -14.40 -11.18 0.93
C THR A 360 -13.19 -11.63 0.13
N ARG A 361 -13.03 -12.94 -0.10
CA ARG A 361 -12.14 -13.42 -1.16
C ARG A 361 -12.57 -12.71 -2.44
N PRO A 362 -11.63 -12.25 -3.31
CA PRO A 362 -11.99 -11.94 -4.67
C PRO A 362 -12.79 -13.12 -5.16
N ALA A 363 -14.09 -12.91 -5.41
CA ALA A 363 -14.82 -13.85 -6.22
C ALA A 363 -14.11 -13.72 -7.55
N VAL A 364 -13.17 -14.63 -7.84
CA VAL A 364 -12.61 -14.80 -9.18
C VAL A 364 -13.84 -14.84 -10.06
N PRO A 365 -14.11 -13.80 -10.87
CA PRO A 365 -15.41 -13.71 -11.52
C PRO A 365 -15.62 -15.00 -12.28
N SER A 366 -16.73 -15.69 -12.03
CA SER A 366 -17.04 -16.98 -12.65
C SER A 366 -17.18 -16.89 -14.19
N GLY A 367 -17.02 -15.69 -14.75
CA GLY A 367 -16.92 -15.37 -16.18
C GLY A 367 -15.58 -14.73 -16.59
N LEU A 368 -14.45 -14.97 -15.92
CA LEU A 368 -13.16 -14.52 -16.46
C LEU A 368 -12.85 -15.25 -17.76
N HIS A 369 -12.96 -14.53 -18.87
CA HIS A 369 -12.72 -15.02 -20.23
C HIS A 369 -11.22 -15.05 -20.61
N TRP A 370 -10.30 -15.15 -19.63
CA TRP A 370 -8.87 -15.07 -19.90
C TRP A 370 -8.38 -16.08 -20.93
N ALA A 371 -8.87 -17.32 -20.89
CA ALA A 371 -8.51 -18.35 -21.87
C ALA A 371 -9.06 -18.06 -23.28
N GLU A 372 -10.16 -17.31 -23.40
CA GLU A 372 -10.69 -16.84 -24.69
C GLU A 372 -9.88 -15.66 -25.21
N ASP A 373 -9.62 -14.67 -24.35
CA ASP A 373 -8.79 -13.50 -24.65
C ASP A 373 -7.37 -13.91 -25.09
N ASP A 374 -6.77 -14.86 -24.37
CA ASP A 374 -5.46 -15.44 -24.68
C ASP A 374 -5.42 -16.11 -26.05
N ARG A 375 -6.46 -16.89 -26.39
CA ARG A 375 -6.55 -17.52 -27.71
C ARG A 375 -6.73 -16.47 -28.81
N ALA A 376 -7.59 -15.47 -28.58
CA ALA A 376 -7.81 -14.38 -29.52
C ALA A 376 -6.54 -13.54 -29.76
N ALA A 377 -5.74 -13.33 -28.71
CA ALA A 377 -4.47 -12.60 -28.76
C ALA A 377 -3.28 -13.42 -29.29
N GLY A 378 -3.48 -14.71 -29.61
CA GLY A 378 -2.41 -15.58 -30.11
C GLY A 378 -1.42 -16.06 -29.04
N THR A 379 -1.82 -16.01 -27.76
CA THR A 379 -1.04 -16.46 -26.59
C THR A 379 -1.80 -17.52 -25.79
N PRO A 380 -2.21 -18.65 -26.41
CA PRO A 380 -3.03 -19.66 -25.73
C PRO A 380 -2.34 -20.21 -24.49
N ASP A 381 -3.13 -20.53 -23.46
CA ASP A 381 -2.67 -21.08 -22.19
C ASP A 381 -1.60 -20.22 -21.50
N ALA A 382 -1.76 -18.89 -21.53
CA ALA A 382 -0.81 -18.00 -20.90
C ALA A 382 -0.77 -18.16 -19.38
N ILE A 383 0.44 -18.31 -18.86
CA ILE A 383 0.73 -18.37 -17.43
C ILE A 383 0.48 -16.98 -16.82
N ALA A 384 -0.34 -16.90 -15.79
CA ALA A 384 -0.63 -15.64 -15.12
C ALA A 384 0.56 -15.12 -14.31
N ALA A 385 0.78 -13.80 -14.38
CA ALA A 385 1.65 -13.06 -13.47
C ALA A 385 0.83 -11.91 -12.85
N GLY A 386 1.12 -11.53 -11.61
CA GLY A 386 0.37 -10.49 -10.90
C GLY A 386 0.93 -9.08 -11.14
N THR A 387 0.32 -8.11 -10.47
CA THR A 387 0.75 -6.70 -10.44
C THR A 387 1.55 -6.33 -9.19
N ALA A 388 1.94 -7.32 -8.39
CA ALA A 388 2.98 -7.18 -7.37
C ALA A 388 4.10 -8.18 -7.68
N TRP A 389 5.34 -7.77 -7.42
CA TRP A 389 6.52 -8.60 -7.58
C TRP A 389 7.44 -8.45 -6.38
N GLY A 390 8.42 -9.34 -6.27
CA GLY A 390 9.40 -9.31 -5.19
C GLY A 390 9.17 -10.33 -4.09
N GLY A 391 10.29 -10.67 -3.46
CA GLY A 391 10.38 -11.70 -2.44
C GLY A 391 10.22 -13.11 -3.00
N GLY A 392 10.72 -14.09 -2.25
CA GLY A 392 10.66 -15.49 -2.66
C GLY A 392 9.24 -16.00 -2.90
N GLU A 393 8.22 -15.42 -2.26
CA GLU A 393 6.82 -15.85 -2.36
C GLU A 393 6.21 -15.59 -3.75
N LYS A 394 6.45 -14.41 -4.34
CA LYS A 394 5.95 -14.11 -5.70
C LYS A 394 6.74 -14.86 -6.76
N GLU A 395 8.05 -15.03 -6.54
CA GLU A 395 8.90 -15.85 -7.40
C GLU A 395 8.44 -17.31 -7.43
N ILE A 396 8.21 -17.95 -6.27
CA ILE A 396 7.78 -19.34 -6.23
C ILE A 396 6.37 -19.52 -6.80
N ALA A 397 5.47 -18.55 -6.62
CA ALA A 397 4.14 -18.58 -7.24
C ALA A 397 4.22 -18.63 -8.77
N LEU A 398 5.06 -17.76 -9.39
CA LEU A 398 5.28 -17.79 -10.83
C LEU A 398 6.00 -19.09 -11.25
N ALA A 399 7.03 -19.50 -10.51
CA ALA A 399 7.79 -20.72 -10.79
C ALA A 399 6.90 -21.96 -10.80
N ALA A 400 5.97 -22.07 -9.84
CA ALA A 400 5.05 -23.18 -9.73
C ALA A 400 4.04 -23.20 -10.88
N ALA A 401 3.54 -22.05 -11.32
CA ALA A 401 2.66 -21.98 -12.49
C ALA A 401 3.39 -22.35 -13.80
N VAL A 402 4.65 -21.94 -13.95
CA VAL A 402 5.51 -22.35 -15.08
C VAL A 402 5.78 -23.85 -15.04
N ALA A 403 6.15 -24.40 -13.88
CA ALA A 403 6.41 -25.82 -13.71
C ALA A 403 5.15 -26.64 -14.02
N HIS A 404 3.98 -26.20 -13.55
CA HIS A 404 2.70 -26.81 -13.88
C HIS A 404 2.44 -26.82 -15.40
N GLN A 405 2.66 -25.70 -16.10
CA GLN A 405 2.52 -25.64 -17.57
C GLN A 405 3.44 -26.63 -18.29
N LEU A 406 4.68 -26.79 -17.83
CA LEU A 406 5.65 -27.71 -18.43
C LEU A 406 5.28 -29.17 -18.19
N VAL A 407 4.80 -29.51 -16.99
CA VAL A 407 4.45 -30.87 -16.58
C VAL A 407 3.08 -31.31 -17.14
N MET A 408 2.07 -30.45 -17.03
CA MET A 408 0.68 -30.78 -17.35
C MET A 408 0.29 -30.42 -18.78
N GLY A 409 1.07 -29.54 -19.44
CA GLY A 409 0.76 -29.06 -20.79
C GLY A 409 -0.16 -27.85 -20.85
N HIS A 410 -0.78 -27.48 -19.73
CA HIS A 410 -1.70 -26.35 -19.60
C HIS A 410 -1.55 -25.65 -18.24
N GLY A 411 -2.12 -24.44 -18.14
CA GLY A 411 -1.97 -23.61 -16.95
C GLY A 411 -2.79 -24.16 -15.79
N PRO A 412 -2.45 -23.82 -14.53
CA PRO A 412 -3.36 -24.07 -13.42
C PRO A 412 -4.68 -23.34 -13.69
N ARG A 413 -5.81 -24.07 -13.59
CA ARG A 413 -7.14 -23.47 -13.72
C ARG A 413 -7.46 -22.64 -12.48
N ALA A 414 -8.29 -21.61 -12.61
CA ALA A 414 -8.48 -20.52 -11.64
C ALA A 414 -9.20 -20.89 -10.32
N SER A 415 -9.05 -22.12 -9.84
CA SER A 415 -9.60 -22.60 -8.56
C SER A 415 -8.67 -23.66 -8.01
N SER A 416 -8.21 -23.50 -6.76
CA SER A 416 -7.33 -24.40 -5.99
C SER A 416 -7.12 -25.78 -6.62
N ALA A 417 -6.01 -25.95 -7.35
CA ALA A 417 -5.67 -27.24 -7.92
C ALA A 417 -4.94 -28.05 -6.86
N VAL A 418 -5.70 -28.87 -6.13
CA VAL A 418 -5.11 -29.89 -5.23
C VAL A 418 -4.44 -30.93 -6.12
N MET A 419 -3.12 -31.06 -6.00
CA MET A 419 -2.32 -32.03 -6.73
C MET A 419 -2.12 -33.27 -5.85
N CYS A 420 -2.79 -34.35 -6.20
CA CYS A 420 -2.81 -35.59 -5.42
C CYS A 420 -1.96 -36.72 -6.01
N ASP A 421 -1.11 -36.41 -6.98
CA ASP A 421 -0.34 -37.38 -7.74
C ASP A 421 1.14 -36.99 -7.80
N GLY A 422 1.96 -37.89 -8.38
CA GLY A 422 3.39 -37.69 -8.50
C GLY A 422 3.80 -36.47 -9.35
N ARG A 423 2.90 -35.94 -10.18
CA ARG A 423 3.16 -34.69 -10.94
C ARG A 423 3.20 -33.49 -10.02
N GLY A 424 2.44 -33.51 -8.92
CA GLY A 424 2.51 -32.50 -7.86
C GLY A 424 3.91 -32.39 -7.24
N VAL A 425 4.52 -33.54 -6.93
CA VAL A 425 5.89 -33.61 -6.40
C VAL A 425 6.88 -32.97 -7.38
N LEU A 426 6.78 -33.30 -8.67
CA LEU A 426 7.64 -32.74 -9.70
C LEU A 426 7.45 -31.22 -9.84
N VAL A 427 6.21 -30.74 -9.89
CA VAL A 427 5.89 -29.30 -10.01
C VAL A 427 6.48 -28.50 -8.85
N PHE A 428 6.26 -28.95 -7.61
CA PHE A 428 6.77 -28.26 -6.43
C PHE A 428 8.31 -28.29 -6.38
N TRP A 429 8.95 -29.43 -6.69
CA TRP A 429 10.40 -29.50 -6.72
C TRP A 429 11.01 -28.57 -7.77
N LEU A 430 10.44 -28.53 -8.99
CA LEU A 430 10.88 -27.61 -10.06
C LEU A 430 10.71 -26.14 -9.65
N ALA A 431 9.60 -25.81 -9.00
CA ALA A 431 9.30 -24.45 -8.54
C ALA A 431 10.28 -23.98 -7.46
N THR A 432 10.48 -24.80 -6.43
CA THR A 432 11.40 -24.50 -5.32
C THR A 432 12.84 -24.35 -5.78
N GLN A 433 13.22 -25.08 -6.83
CA GLN A 433 14.56 -25.03 -7.40
C GLN A 433 14.69 -23.99 -8.53
N ALA A 434 13.71 -23.13 -8.80
CA ALA A 434 13.82 -22.20 -9.93
C ALA A 434 14.94 -21.16 -9.74
N THR A 435 14.98 -20.50 -8.58
CA THR A 435 15.96 -19.46 -8.24
C THR A 435 16.56 -19.72 -6.86
N GLU A 436 17.49 -18.87 -6.42
CA GLU A 436 18.01 -18.91 -5.05
C GLU A 436 16.99 -18.40 -4.01
N HIS A 437 15.95 -17.69 -4.43
CA HIS A 437 14.94 -17.12 -3.53
C HIS A 437 13.69 -17.99 -3.38
N THR A 438 13.42 -18.90 -4.32
CA THR A 438 12.20 -19.72 -4.30
C THR A 438 12.09 -20.64 -3.09
N GLU A 439 13.21 -21.18 -2.59
CA GLU A 439 13.22 -22.01 -1.36
C GLU A 439 12.84 -21.19 -0.12
N GLY A 440 13.43 -20.02 0.06
CA GLY A 440 13.04 -19.09 1.13
C GLY A 440 11.58 -18.64 1.01
N GLY A 441 11.09 -18.47 -0.22
CA GLY A 441 9.69 -18.21 -0.51
C GLY A 441 8.75 -19.30 -0.03
N LEU A 442 9.08 -20.57 -0.32
CA LEU A 442 8.31 -21.72 0.15
C LEU A 442 8.27 -21.77 1.68
N HIS A 443 9.41 -21.59 2.33
CA HIS A 443 9.48 -21.56 3.79
C HIS A 443 8.63 -20.46 4.40
N SER A 444 8.63 -19.26 3.80
CA SER A 444 7.78 -18.14 4.23
C SER A 444 6.30 -18.48 4.11
N ILE A 445 5.87 -19.04 2.97
CA ILE A 445 4.47 -19.47 2.75
C ILE A 445 4.05 -20.52 3.79
N LEU A 446 4.90 -21.51 4.05
CA LEU A 446 4.59 -22.60 5.00
C LEU A 446 4.51 -22.11 6.45
N ALA A 447 5.34 -21.14 6.82
CA ALA A 447 5.29 -20.54 8.16
C ALA A 447 3.94 -19.84 8.45
N HIS A 448 3.21 -19.43 7.41
CA HIS A 448 1.91 -18.75 7.50
C HIS A 448 0.74 -19.64 7.06
N SER A 449 0.99 -20.91 6.73
CA SER A 449 -0.06 -21.86 6.31
C SER A 449 -0.67 -22.56 7.52
N PHE A 450 -1.99 -22.71 7.53
CA PHE A 450 -2.75 -23.41 8.57
C PHE A 450 -3.38 -24.67 7.97
N GLY A 451 -3.18 -25.82 8.63
CA GLY A 451 -3.55 -27.14 8.09
C GLY A 451 -2.37 -27.78 7.35
N GLY A 452 -2.18 -29.09 7.52
CA GLY A 452 -1.10 -29.85 6.91
C GLY A 452 -1.01 -29.69 5.38
N GLY A 453 0.20 -29.78 4.83
CA GLY A 453 0.51 -29.65 3.40
C GLY A 453 1.22 -28.34 3.03
N ALA A 454 1.25 -28.07 1.72
CA ALA A 454 1.85 -26.88 1.14
C ALA A 454 0.88 -26.20 0.15
N SER A 455 0.63 -24.90 0.31
CA SER A 455 -0.28 -24.13 -0.55
C SER A 455 0.45 -22.93 -1.13
N ILE A 456 0.78 -22.97 -2.42
CA ILE A 456 1.36 -21.86 -3.14
C ILE A 456 0.22 -20.98 -3.68
N PRO A 457 0.17 -19.68 -3.34
CA PRO A 457 -0.88 -18.79 -3.81
C PRO A 457 -0.83 -18.61 -5.34
N SER A 458 -1.96 -18.25 -5.93
CA SER A 458 -2.04 -17.94 -7.36
C SER A 458 -1.09 -16.78 -7.70
N PRO A 459 -0.28 -16.88 -8.77
CA PRO A 459 0.57 -15.77 -9.19
C PRO A 459 -0.23 -14.56 -9.69
N ALA A 460 -1.51 -14.72 -10.05
CA ALA A 460 -2.35 -13.65 -10.58
C ALA A 460 -2.74 -12.60 -9.53
N ASP A 461 -3.18 -13.06 -8.35
CA ASP A 461 -3.64 -12.19 -7.25
C ASP A 461 -2.80 -12.32 -5.97
N GLY A 462 -1.99 -13.37 -5.84
CA GLY A 462 -1.22 -13.66 -4.63
C GLY A 462 -2.06 -13.94 -3.38
N LEU A 463 -3.37 -14.11 -3.51
CA LEU A 463 -4.34 -14.21 -2.41
C LEU A 463 -5.19 -15.49 -2.52
N SER A 464 -5.58 -15.88 -3.72
CA SER A 464 -6.31 -17.12 -3.94
C SER A 464 -5.38 -18.33 -3.84
N ALA A 465 -5.91 -19.45 -3.36
CA ALA A 465 -5.18 -20.71 -3.36
C ALA A 465 -4.89 -21.12 -4.82
N GLY A 466 -3.61 -21.19 -5.17
CA GLY A 466 -3.16 -21.60 -6.49
C GLY A 466 -2.99 -23.11 -6.55
N LEU A 467 -1.79 -23.57 -6.17
CA LEU A 467 -1.41 -24.97 -6.19
C LEU A 467 -1.33 -25.48 -4.75
N VAL A 468 -2.05 -26.56 -4.46
CA VAL A 468 -2.09 -27.14 -3.12
C VAL A 468 -1.60 -28.58 -3.19
N LEU A 469 -0.80 -28.96 -2.21
CA LEU A 469 -0.17 -30.26 -2.12
C LEU A 469 -0.36 -30.78 -0.70
N ARG A 470 -0.73 -32.06 -0.54
CA ARG A 470 -0.96 -32.64 0.79
C ARG A 470 0.36 -32.94 1.48
N ASP A 471 0.30 -33.24 2.78
CA ASP A 471 1.48 -33.62 3.55
C ASP A 471 2.17 -34.86 2.98
N HIS A 472 1.41 -35.84 2.50
CA HIS A 472 1.95 -37.04 1.87
C HIS A 472 2.88 -36.73 0.67
N GLU A 473 2.41 -35.94 -0.30
CA GLU A 473 3.24 -35.50 -1.41
C GLU A 473 4.37 -34.56 -0.95
N TYR A 474 4.08 -33.68 0.02
CA TYR A 474 5.04 -32.64 0.43
C TYR A 474 6.24 -33.23 1.15
N ALA A 475 6.04 -34.32 1.89
CA ALA A 475 7.13 -35.10 2.48
C ALA A 475 8.11 -35.64 1.43
N VAL A 476 7.63 -36.03 0.24
CA VAL A 476 8.50 -36.46 -0.86
C VAL A 476 9.29 -35.26 -1.40
N VAL A 477 8.64 -34.12 -1.61
CA VAL A 477 9.32 -32.88 -2.04
C VAL A 477 10.44 -32.53 -1.07
N ARG A 478 10.15 -32.51 0.23
CA ARG A 478 11.14 -32.21 1.28
C ARG A 478 12.31 -33.19 1.28
N ALA A 479 12.05 -34.49 1.16
CA ALA A 479 13.09 -35.50 1.02
C ALA A 479 13.96 -35.32 -0.24
N LEU A 480 13.42 -34.72 -1.31
CA LEU A 480 14.19 -34.36 -2.51
C LEU A 480 14.98 -33.08 -2.35
N LEU A 481 14.49 -32.11 -1.57
CA LEU A 481 15.23 -30.89 -1.26
C LEU A 481 16.45 -31.18 -0.38
N ASP A 482 16.41 -32.24 0.43
CA ASP A 482 17.56 -32.73 1.21
C ASP A 482 18.67 -33.38 0.34
N ARG A 483 18.41 -33.61 -0.96
CA ARG A 483 19.39 -34.19 -1.90
C ARG A 483 20.17 -33.10 -2.64
N PRO A 484 21.40 -33.38 -3.10
CA PRO A 484 22.11 -32.47 -3.98
C PRO A 484 21.29 -32.15 -5.23
N ARG A 485 21.05 -30.87 -5.50
CA ARG A 485 20.25 -30.38 -6.63
C ARG A 485 20.62 -31.04 -7.97
N ALA A 486 21.92 -31.21 -8.23
CA ALA A 486 22.41 -31.82 -9.46
C ALA A 486 22.01 -33.30 -9.60
N GLU A 487 22.01 -34.06 -8.50
CA GLU A 487 21.61 -35.47 -8.47
C GLU A 487 20.10 -35.61 -8.72
N ALA A 488 19.29 -34.86 -7.97
CA ALA A 488 17.83 -34.86 -8.15
C ALA A 488 17.45 -34.38 -9.56
N GLY A 489 18.09 -33.32 -10.08
CA GLY A 489 17.87 -32.82 -11.43
C GLY A 489 18.26 -33.80 -12.53
N ALA A 490 19.32 -34.59 -12.34
CA ALA A 490 19.68 -35.63 -13.29
C ALA A 490 18.61 -36.73 -13.35
N ARG A 491 18.09 -37.17 -12.20
CA ARG A 491 16.97 -38.14 -12.13
C ARG A 491 15.69 -37.60 -12.74
N VAL A 492 15.32 -36.36 -12.43
CA VAL A 492 14.15 -35.69 -13.02
C VAL A 492 14.24 -35.67 -14.54
N LYS A 493 15.42 -35.37 -15.11
CA LYS A 493 15.61 -35.36 -16.56
C LYS A 493 15.55 -36.76 -17.18
N ALA A 494 16.15 -37.75 -16.51
CA ALA A 494 16.15 -39.13 -16.98
C ALA A 494 14.75 -39.75 -16.98
N GLU A 495 13.97 -39.50 -15.93
CA GLU A 495 12.65 -40.11 -15.70
C GLU A 495 11.49 -39.20 -16.12
N TRP A 496 11.76 -38.10 -16.82
CA TRP A 496 10.76 -37.06 -17.13
C TRP A 496 9.47 -37.63 -17.71
N GLY A 497 9.57 -38.52 -18.71
CA GLY A 497 8.40 -39.11 -19.35
C GLY A 497 7.50 -39.92 -18.40
N GLN A 498 8.08 -40.62 -17.42
CA GLN A 498 7.32 -41.35 -16.40
C GLN A 498 6.76 -40.39 -15.33
N LEU A 499 7.54 -39.38 -14.93
CA LEU A 499 7.14 -38.40 -13.92
C LEU A 499 6.04 -37.45 -14.39
N THR A 500 5.91 -37.22 -15.70
CA THR A 500 4.83 -36.42 -16.28
C THR A 500 3.64 -37.24 -16.78
N ALA A 501 3.68 -38.57 -16.67
CA ALA A 501 2.59 -39.43 -17.10
C ALA A 501 1.31 -39.17 -16.27
N GLU A 502 0.16 -39.15 -16.92
CA GLU A 502 -1.13 -39.05 -16.22
C GLU A 502 -1.31 -40.24 -15.27
N GLY A 503 -1.75 -39.94 -14.04
CA GLY A 503 -2.02 -40.96 -13.01
C GLY A 503 -0.79 -41.57 -12.36
N VAL A 504 0.42 -41.04 -12.57
CA VAL A 504 1.61 -41.49 -11.84
C VAL A 504 1.41 -41.27 -10.33
N SER A 505 1.50 -42.35 -9.54
CA SER A 505 1.30 -42.25 -8.10
C SER A 505 2.49 -41.54 -7.41
N THR A 506 2.23 -40.98 -6.24
CA THR A 506 3.26 -40.32 -5.42
C THR A 506 4.38 -41.29 -5.03
N GLU A 507 4.05 -42.56 -4.73
CA GLU A 507 5.01 -43.61 -4.43
C GLU A 507 5.88 -43.94 -5.64
N ARG A 508 5.28 -44.03 -6.83
CA ARG A 508 6.02 -44.29 -8.05
C ARG A 508 6.95 -43.13 -8.39
N ALA A 509 6.50 -41.89 -8.23
CA ALA A 509 7.35 -40.72 -8.40
C ALA A 509 8.51 -40.70 -7.39
N ALA A 510 8.25 -41.02 -6.12
CA ALA A 510 9.28 -41.13 -5.09
C ALA A 510 10.34 -42.20 -5.46
N GLU A 511 9.90 -43.38 -5.92
CA GLU A 511 10.78 -44.46 -6.37
C GLU A 511 11.69 -44.02 -7.52
N LEU A 512 11.12 -43.42 -8.57
CA LEU A 512 11.86 -42.91 -9.73
C LEU A 512 12.91 -41.87 -9.31
N LEU A 513 12.56 -41.02 -8.35
CA LEU A 513 13.42 -39.96 -7.83
C LEU A 513 14.40 -40.44 -6.73
N GLY A 514 14.36 -41.72 -6.33
CA GLY A 514 15.30 -42.29 -5.37
C GLY A 514 15.06 -41.88 -3.91
N VAL A 515 13.80 -41.61 -3.56
CA VAL A 515 13.34 -41.28 -2.20
C VAL A 515 12.19 -42.19 -1.78
N LYS A 516 11.80 -42.15 -0.51
CA LYS A 516 10.67 -42.93 0.01
C LYS A 516 9.47 -42.02 0.26
N ALA A 517 8.30 -42.42 -0.24
CA ALA A 517 7.04 -41.81 0.16
C ALA A 517 6.63 -42.29 1.56
N PRO A 518 6.12 -41.41 2.44
CA PRO A 518 5.51 -41.83 3.70
C PRO A 518 4.18 -42.56 3.45
N PRO A 519 3.64 -43.31 4.42
CA PRO A 519 2.28 -43.86 4.29
C PRO A 519 1.23 -42.75 4.25
N LEU A 520 0.09 -42.99 3.57
CA LEU A 520 -1.07 -42.09 3.57
C LEU A 520 -1.77 -42.07 4.94
N THR A 521 -1.99 -40.88 5.48
CA THR A 521 -2.68 -40.68 6.76
C THR A 521 -4.20 -40.47 6.58
N ASP A 522 -4.95 -40.43 7.69
CA ASP A 522 -6.39 -40.14 7.65
C ASP A 522 -6.66 -38.68 7.23
N ASP A 523 -5.78 -37.74 7.60
CA ASP A 523 -5.86 -36.33 7.20
C ASP A 523 -5.64 -36.17 5.68
N ASP A 524 -4.72 -36.93 5.09
CA ASP A 524 -4.49 -36.93 3.62
C ASP A 524 -5.73 -37.40 2.83
N ARG A 525 -6.56 -38.27 3.43
CA ARG A 525 -7.79 -38.79 2.79
C ARG A 525 -8.94 -37.79 2.81
N GLN A 526 -8.94 -36.82 3.74
CA GLN A 526 -9.97 -35.78 3.82
C GLN A 526 -9.96 -34.84 2.59
N TRP A 527 -8.85 -34.80 1.85
CA TRP A 527 -8.70 -34.00 0.62
C TRP A 527 -9.48 -34.53 -0.59
N GLY A 528 -10.13 -35.70 -0.48
CA GLY A 528 -11.04 -36.21 -1.53
C GLY A 528 -10.36 -36.64 -2.83
N CYS A 529 -9.06 -36.90 -2.79
CA CYS A 529 -8.28 -37.45 -3.90
C CYS A 529 -8.61 -38.94 -4.09
N GLN A 530 -9.55 -39.27 -4.99
CA GLN A 530 -9.85 -40.65 -5.40
C GLN A 530 -9.39 -40.92 -6.82
#